data_AF-A0A1F9MLU2-F1
#
_entry.id   AF-A0A1F9MLU2-F1
#
_cell.length_a   1.000
_cell.length_b   1.000
_cell.length_c   1.000
_cell.angle_alpha   90.00
_cell.angle_beta   90.00
_cell.angle_gamma   90.00
#
_symmetry.space_group_name_H-M   'P 1'
#
loop_
_entity.id
_entity.type
_entity.pdbx_description
1 polymer ?
#
loop_
_entity_poly.entity_id
_entity_poly.type
_entity_poly.pdbx_seq_one_letter_code
_entity_poly.pdbx_strand_id
1 'polypeptide(L)'
;MRAIFVAGTDTNVGKTHVCGLLLDFMRKKGLAAGYQKWVATGLESPPTDLVECLRMAGVPLEPELFNRQVLYHFALPASPHLAAEQAGAQVDPELIRTRYQEMLTCYELLIVEGVGGLMVPLNRELLLVDLLCELKMPTLVVAKSGLGTINHTLLTLEALRHRDIHVLGLVFSDATSDEDLMLVADNMRTIAEMGQVQVFGRLRHYPDPAQARLDFVPVGMAIAKALEVSDHRARHLLCYRPFRIPYV
;
A
#
# COMPACT_ATOMS: atom_id res chain seq x y z
N MET A 1 -1.43 9.27 -15.36
CA MET A 1 -0.73 8.66 -14.22
C MET A 1 -1.78 8.05 -13.31
N ARG A 2 -1.48 6.93 -12.66
CA ARG A 2 -2.42 6.19 -11.82
C ARG A 2 -1.86 6.13 -10.40
N ALA A 3 -2.75 6.08 -9.42
CA ALA A 3 -2.38 5.78 -8.06
C ALA A 3 -3.31 4.70 -7.52
N ILE A 4 -2.76 3.90 -6.62
CA ILE A 4 -3.54 2.97 -5.80
C ILE A 4 -3.17 3.17 -4.35
N PHE A 5 -4.16 3.11 -3.48
CA PHE A 5 -3.96 3.05 -2.05
C PHE A 5 -4.02 1.60 -1.59
N VAL A 6 -3.03 1.16 -0.82
CA VAL A 6 -3.00 -0.18 -0.21
C VAL A 6 -3.42 -0.05 1.25
N ALA A 7 -4.69 -0.32 1.50
CA ALA A 7 -5.28 -0.32 2.83
C ALA A 7 -5.10 -1.67 3.52
N GLY A 8 -5.10 -1.66 4.85
CA GLY A 8 -5.13 -2.88 5.66
C GLY A 8 -6.43 -2.94 6.45
N THR A 9 -6.93 -4.14 6.71
CA THR A 9 -8.01 -4.33 7.69
C THR A 9 -7.53 -4.13 9.12
N ASP A 10 -6.21 -4.17 9.35
CA ASP A 10 -5.54 -3.97 10.65
C ASP A 10 -4.04 -3.64 10.44
N THR A 11 -3.31 -3.50 11.54
CA THR A 11 -1.85 -3.57 11.62
C THR A 11 -1.32 -4.97 11.28
N ASN A 12 -0.13 -5.05 10.70
CA ASN A 12 0.59 -6.30 10.39
C ASN A 12 -0.23 -7.34 9.60
N VAL A 13 -1.10 -6.88 8.69
CA VAL A 13 -1.85 -7.72 7.74
C VAL A 13 -1.09 -8.00 6.44
N GLY A 14 0.16 -7.54 6.31
CA GLY A 14 0.98 -7.77 5.11
C GLY A 14 0.92 -6.67 4.04
N LYS A 15 0.48 -5.45 4.36
CA LYS A 15 0.48 -4.30 3.43
C LYS A 15 1.83 -4.11 2.73
N THR A 16 2.91 -4.03 3.50
CA THR A 16 4.29 -3.84 3.00
C THR A 16 4.70 -4.94 2.04
N HIS A 17 4.34 -6.19 2.34
CA HIS A 17 4.61 -7.34 1.49
C HIS A 17 3.88 -7.24 0.15
N VAL A 18 2.58 -6.93 0.18
CA VAL A 18 1.76 -6.71 -1.01
C VAL A 18 2.29 -5.53 -1.83
N CYS A 19 2.65 -4.41 -1.19
CA CYS A 19 3.25 -3.25 -1.86
C CYS A 19 4.55 -3.60 -2.58
N GLY A 20 5.47 -4.31 -1.92
CA GLY A 20 6.76 -4.68 -2.49
C GLY A 20 6.64 -5.64 -3.67
N LEU A 21 5.79 -6.66 -3.55
CA LEU A 21 5.51 -7.61 -4.63
C LEU A 21 4.83 -6.93 -5.82
N LEU A 22 3.88 -6.03 -5.55
CA LEU A 22 3.20 -5.28 -6.59
C LEU A 22 4.14 -4.31 -7.31
N LEU A 23 5.02 -3.64 -6.57
CA LEU A 23 6.05 -2.77 -7.12
C LEU A 23 7.02 -3.56 -8.02
N ASP A 24 7.54 -4.69 -7.54
CA ASP A 24 8.37 -5.62 -8.33
C ASP A 24 7.68 -6.03 -9.64
N PHE A 25 6.43 -6.50 -9.50
CA PHE A 25 5.64 -7.02 -10.62
C PHE A 25 5.40 -5.97 -11.70
N MET A 26 4.95 -4.76 -11.31
CA MET A 26 4.65 -3.69 -12.25
C MET A 26 5.89 -3.17 -12.96
N ARG A 27 7.02 -3.05 -12.24
CA ARG A 27 8.30 -2.66 -12.82
C ARG A 27 8.82 -3.70 -13.81
N LYS A 28 8.66 -5.00 -13.52
CA LYS A 28 9.00 -6.09 -14.45
C LYS A 28 8.11 -6.14 -15.69
N LYS A 29 6.88 -5.60 -15.61
CA LYS A 29 6.03 -5.34 -16.79
C LYS A 29 6.41 -4.09 -17.58
N GLY A 30 7.46 -3.36 -17.16
CA GLY A 30 7.99 -2.19 -17.86
C GLY A 30 7.34 -0.88 -17.46
N LEU A 31 6.49 -0.85 -16.42
CA LEU A 31 5.91 0.41 -15.93
C LEU A 31 6.90 1.16 -15.05
N ALA A 32 6.94 2.48 -15.22
CA ALA A 32 7.54 3.38 -14.24
C ALA A 32 6.66 3.42 -12.97
N ALA A 33 6.79 2.39 -12.11
CA ALA A 33 6.07 2.32 -10.84
C ALA A 33 6.94 2.82 -9.67
N GLY A 34 6.30 3.56 -8.77
CA GLY A 34 6.89 4.14 -7.56
C GLY A 34 6.12 3.77 -6.30
N TYR A 35 6.72 4.08 -5.15
CA TYR A 35 6.17 3.79 -3.81
C TYR A 35 6.15 5.05 -2.96
N GLN A 36 5.11 5.21 -2.16
CA GLN A 36 5.01 6.24 -1.14
C GLN A 36 4.28 5.70 0.10
N LYS A 37 4.70 6.15 1.28
CA LYS A 37 4.04 5.93 2.56
C LYS A 37 3.90 7.28 3.24
N TRP A 38 2.69 7.66 3.62
CA TRP A 38 2.48 8.99 4.19
C TRP A 38 2.99 9.08 5.62
N VAL A 39 2.73 8.07 6.44
CA VAL A 39 3.21 8.04 7.82
C VAL A 39 3.80 6.67 8.14
N ALA A 40 5.03 6.67 8.63
CA ALA A 40 5.71 5.53 9.23
C ALA A 40 5.97 5.81 10.71
N THR A 41 5.95 4.74 11.52
CA THR A 41 6.20 4.83 12.96
C THR A 41 7.13 3.70 13.39
N GLY A 42 8.11 3.99 14.25
CA GLY A 42 9.14 3.04 14.66
C GLY A 42 10.48 3.73 14.86
N LEU A 43 11.46 3.03 15.44
CA LEU A 43 12.79 3.60 15.72
C LEU A 43 13.74 3.48 14.52
N GLU A 44 13.42 2.63 13.56
CA GLU A 44 14.26 2.29 12.42
C GLU A 44 14.30 3.43 11.40
N SER A 45 15.49 3.93 11.09
CA SER A 45 15.69 4.96 10.06
C SER A 45 16.74 4.47 9.05
N PRO A 46 16.38 4.27 7.78
CA PRO A 46 15.06 4.43 7.16
C PRO A 46 14.00 3.44 7.72
N PRO A 47 12.68 3.76 7.64
CA PRO A 47 11.63 2.88 8.14
C PRO A 47 11.65 1.52 7.45
N THR A 48 11.43 0.48 8.25
CA THR A 48 11.44 -0.92 7.79
C THR A 48 10.53 -1.14 6.58
N ASP A 49 9.33 -0.54 6.57
CA ASP A 49 8.39 -0.70 5.46
C ASP A 49 8.95 -0.23 4.11
N LEU A 50 9.63 0.93 4.11
CA LEU A 50 10.27 1.45 2.90
C LEU A 50 11.40 0.51 2.45
N VAL A 51 12.27 0.13 3.38
CA VAL A 51 13.43 -0.73 3.10
C VAL A 51 12.97 -2.07 2.53
N GLU A 52 11.97 -2.70 3.14
CA GLU A 52 11.44 -3.99 2.71
C GLU A 52 10.75 -3.91 1.35
N CYS A 53 9.91 -2.89 1.14
CA CYS A 53 9.22 -2.67 -0.13
C CYS A 53 10.20 -2.51 -1.30
N LEU A 54 11.18 -1.62 -1.15
CA LEU A 54 12.20 -1.37 -2.19
C LEU A 54 13.09 -2.60 -2.42
N ARG A 55 13.49 -3.29 -1.35
CA ARG A 55 14.28 -4.53 -1.44
C ARG A 55 13.54 -5.61 -2.22
N MET A 56 12.25 -5.82 -1.97
CA MET A 56 11.43 -6.79 -2.70
C MET A 56 11.37 -6.47 -4.21
N ALA A 57 11.31 -5.19 -4.55
CA ALA A 57 11.27 -4.70 -5.92
C ALA A 57 12.64 -4.53 -6.59
N GLY A 58 13.74 -4.82 -5.89
CA GLY A 58 15.10 -4.60 -6.41
C GLY A 58 15.37 -3.14 -6.74
N VAL A 59 14.70 -2.21 -6.05
CA VAL A 59 14.90 -0.77 -6.21
C VAL A 59 15.92 -0.31 -5.17
N PRO A 60 17.00 0.41 -5.56
CA PRO A 60 17.93 0.95 -4.59
C PRO A 60 17.24 1.99 -3.72
N LEU A 61 17.62 2.02 -2.45
CA LEU A 61 17.24 3.11 -1.57
C LEU A 61 18.11 4.33 -1.91
N GLU A 62 17.49 5.42 -2.35
CA GLU A 62 18.15 6.69 -2.65
C GLU A 62 17.79 7.71 -1.56
N PRO A 63 18.75 8.19 -0.76
CA PRO A 63 18.49 9.16 0.31
C PRO A 63 17.78 10.44 -0.17
N GLU A 64 18.03 10.86 -1.41
CA GLU A 64 17.45 12.05 -2.02
C GLU A 64 15.94 11.90 -2.28
N LEU A 65 15.44 10.67 -2.42
CA LEU A 65 14.03 10.37 -2.61
C LEU A 65 13.28 10.09 -1.30
N PHE A 66 14.02 9.94 -0.19
CA PHE A 66 13.47 9.52 1.10
C PHE A 66 12.27 10.36 1.53
N ASN A 67 12.39 11.69 1.53
CA ASN A 67 11.32 12.62 1.93
C ASN A 67 10.12 12.67 0.97
N ARG A 68 10.23 12.05 -0.21
CA ARG A 68 9.12 11.92 -1.18
C ARG A 68 8.44 10.55 -1.07
N GLN A 69 9.19 9.53 -0.63
CA GLN A 69 8.70 8.17 -0.41
C GLN A 69 8.12 8.00 1.00
N VAL A 70 8.65 8.66 2.02
CA VAL A 70 8.12 8.68 3.38
C VAL A 70 7.96 10.13 3.81
N LEU A 71 6.71 10.56 4.06
CA LEU A 71 6.43 11.98 4.34
C LEU A 71 6.60 12.31 5.83
N TYR A 72 6.18 11.39 6.70
CA TYR A 72 6.35 11.48 8.14
C TYR A 72 6.94 10.20 8.69
N HIS A 73 7.93 10.33 9.57
CA HIS A 73 8.53 9.22 10.29
C HIS A 73 8.66 9.60 11.77
N PHE A 74 7.89 8.92 12.63
CA PHE A 74 7.87 9.19 14.07
C PHE A 74 8.42 8.00 14.87
N ALA A 75 9.23 8.28 15.90
CA ALA A 75 9.90 7.27 16.70
C ALA A 75 8.93 6.35 17.49
N LEU A 76 7.82 6.90 17.98
CA LEU A 76 6.86 6.17 18.82
C LEU A 76 6.04 5.19 17.95
N PRO A 77 6.07 3.87 18.21
CA PRO A 77 5.27 2.88 17.48
C PRO A 77 3.80 2.92 17.94
N ALA A 78 3.09 3.98 17.55
CA ALA A 78 1.69 4.23 17.87
C ALA A 78 0.92 4.71 16.63
N SER A 79 -0.38 4.96 16.77
CA SER A 79 -1.16 5.63 15.72
C SER A 79 -0.54 6.99 15.34
N PRO A 80 -0.63 7.43 14.07
CA PRO A 80 -0.06 8.67 13.57
C PRO A 80 -0.29 9.90 14.45
N HIS A 81 -1.55 10.14 14.88
CA HIS A 81 -1.86 11.31 15.70
C HIS A 81 -1.05 11.36 17.01
N LEU A 82 -1.02 10.25 17.76
CA LEU A 82 -0.30 10.15 19.03
C LEU A 82 1.21 10.20 18.83
N ALA A 83 1.72 9.54 17.79
CA ALA A 83 3.15 9.54 17.49
C ALA A 83 3.66 10.94 17.10
N ALA A 84 2.85 11.69 16.34
CA ALA A 84 3.14 13.08 15.99
C ALA A 84 3.10 13.98 17.23
N GLU A 85 2.05 13.89 18.05
CA GLU A 85 1.90 14.67 19.29
C GLU A 85 3.09 14.46 20.24
N GLN A 86 3.51 13.21 20.44
CA GLN A 86 4.66 12.88 21.29
C GLN A 86 5.98 13.45 20.75
N ALA A 87 6.08 13.64 19.44
CA ALA A 87 7.22 14.28 18.78
C ALA A 87 7.10 15.82 18.75
N GLY A 88 6.05 16.41 19.34
CA GLY A 88 5.78 17.85 19.28
C GLY A 88 5.40 18.33 17.87
N ALA A 89 4.83 17.44 17.05
CA ALA A 89 4.48 17.67 15.65
C ALA A 89 3.01 17.34 15.37
N GLN A 90 2.55 17.61 14.15
CA GLN A 90 1.24 17.21 13.64
C GLN A 90 1.38 16.70 12.20
N VAL A 91 0.57 15.72 11.84
CA VAL A 91 0.42 15.30 10.44
C VAL A 91 -0.43 16.34 9.71
N ASP A 92 0.19 17.04 8.76
CA ASP A 92 -0.45 18.04 7.90
C ASP A 92 -0.95 17.38 6.61
N PRO A 93 -2.28 17.33 6.40
CA PRO A 93 -2.84 16.74 5.18
C PRO A 93 -2.50 17.53 3.91
N GLU A 94 -2.24 18.84 3.97
CA GLU A 94 -1.85 19.61 2.78
C GLU A 94 -0.46 19.22 2.27
N LEU A 95 0.48 18.93 3.18
CA LEU A 95 1.77 18.36 2.81
C LEU A 95 1.58 17.01 2.10
N ILE A 96 0.72 16.14 2.63
CA ILE A 96 0.41 14.85 2.00
C ILE A 96 -0.12 15.05 0.58
N ARG A 97 -1.12 15.93 0.40
CA ARG A 97 -1.70 16.21 -0.93
C ARG A 97 -0.64 16.71 -1.90
N THR A 98 0.19 17.67 -1.47
CA THR A 98 1.25 18.25 -2.31
C THR A 98 2.27 17.19 -2.74
N ARG A 99 2.79 16.40 -1.79
CA ARG A 99 3.82 15.39 -2.06
C ARG A 99 3.27 14.20 -2.85
N TYR A 100 2.02 13.83 -2.63
CA TYR A 100 1.32 12.84 -3.44
C TYR A 100 1.23 13.30 -4.91
N GLN A 101 0.80 14.54 -5.16
CA GLN A 101 0.73 15.07 -6.53
C GLN A 101 2.10 15.14 -7.19
N GLU A 102 3.13 15.61 -6.47
CA GLU A 102 4.51 15.61 -6.97
C GLU A 102 4.97 14.21 -7.40
N MET A 103 4.74 13.19 -6.56
CA MET A 103 5.11 11.81 -6.88
C MET A 103 4.28 11.24 -8.03
N LEU A 104 3.00 11.60 -8.12
CA LEU A 104 2.14 11.15 -9.21
C LEU A 104 2.66 11.62 -10.57
N THR A 105 3.32 12.78 -10.65
CA THR A 105 3.95 13.25 -11.91
C THR A 105 5.21 12.48 -12.30
N CYS A 106 5.86 11.79 -11.35
CA CYS A 106 7.12 11.06 -11.59
C CYS A 106 6.91 9.62 -12.06
N TYR A 107 5.72 9.04 -11.86
CA TYR A 107 5.46 7.62 -12.06
C TYR A 107 4.17 7.39 -12.87
N GLU A 108 4.18 6.36 -13.71
CA GLU A 108 2.96 5.90 -14.39
C GLU A 108 1.97 5.27 -13.40
N LEU A 109 2.50 4.61 -12.37
CA LEU A 109 1.75 4.03 -11.25
C LEU A 109 2.42 4.37 -9.92
N LEU A 110 1.70 5.04 -9.02
CA LEU A 110 2.13 5.26 -7.65
C LEU A 110 1.40 4.31 -6.70
N ILE A 111 2.16 3.48 -5.98
CA ILE A 111 1.64 2.61 -4.93
C ILE A 111 1.78 3.36 -3.60
N VAL A 112 0.65 3.70 -2.99
CA VAL A 112 0.61 4.41 -1.71
C VAL A 112 0.24 3.44 -0.60
N GLU A 113 1.14 3.22 0.35
CA GLU A 113 0.90 2.33 1.49
C GLU A 113 0.25 3.07 2.66
N GLY A 114 -0.84 2.51 3.19
CA GLY A 114 -1.49 3.00 4.40
C GLY A 114 -0.79 2.61 5.71
N VAL A 115 -1.24 3.22 6.79
CA VAL A 115 -0.78 2.95 8.17
C VAL A 115 -1.94 2.37 8.98
N GLY A 116 -1.70 1.24 9.66
CA GLY A 116 -2.75 0.53 10.40
C GLY A 116 -3.98 0.18 9.53
N GLY A 117 -5.17 0.44 10.07
CA GLY A 117 -6.45 0.32 9.36
C GLY A 117 -6.99 1.66 8.84
N LEU A 118 -8.11 1.63 8.12
CA LEU A 118 -8.69 2.82 7.46
C LEU A 118 -9.13 3.94 8.41
N MET A 119 -9.67 3.58 9.57
CA MET A 119 -10.19 4.53 10.56
C MET A 119 -9.10 5.09 11.47
N VAL A 120 -7.82 4.87 11.15
CA VAL A 120 -6.71 5.42 11.92
C VAL A 120 -6.70 6.95 11.78
N PRO A 121 -6.67 7.70 12.90
CA PRO A 121 -6.55 9.16 12.86
C PRO A 121 -5.14 9.58 12.42
N LEU A 122 -5.08 10.45 11.41
CA LEU A 122 -3.86 11.16 11.02
C LEU A 122 -3.55 12.26 12.05
N ASN A 123 -4.59 12.97 12.48
CA ASN A 123 -4.57 13.94 13.56
C ASN A 123 -5.92 13.88 14.33
N ARG A 124 -6.19 14.84 15.23
CA ARG A 124 -7.41 14.86 16.05
C ARG A 124 -8.71 15.16 15.28
N GLU A 125 -8.61 15.61 14.05
CA GLU A 125 -9.74 16.11 13.24
C GLU A 125 -9.96 15.31 11.95
N LEU A 126 -8.97 14.51 11.53
CA LEU A 126 -8.96 13.84 10.24
C LEU A 126 -8.59 12.36 10.37
N LEU A 127 -9.48 11.49 9.89
CA LEU A 127 -9.19 10.08 9.70
C LEU A 127 -8.51 9.86 8.35
N LEU A 128 -7.67 8.82 8.27
CA LEU A 128 -7.02 8.42 7.03
C LEU A 128 -8.02 8.19 5.89
N VAL A 129 -9.12 7.49 6.17
CA VAL A 129 -10.14 7.19 5.15
C VAL A 129 -10.83 8.44 4.59
N ASP A 130 -10.93 9.52 5.36
CA ASP A 130 -11.53 10.77 4.89
C ASP A 130 -10.60 11.45 3.88
N LEU A 131 -9.28 11.43 4.13
CA LEU A 131 -8.29 11.89 3.14
C LEU A 131 -8.30 11.04 1.86
N LEU A 132 -8.53 9.73 1.95
CA LEU A 132 -8.67 8.87 0.76
C LEU A 132 -9.89 9.23 -0.07
N CYS A 133 -11.01 9.54 0.60
CA CYS A 133 -12.24 9.99 -0.04
C CYS A 133 -12.01 11.27 -0.84
N GLU A 134 -11.36 12.26 -0.23
CA GLU A 134 -11.02 13.53 -0.89
C GLU A 134 -10.13 13.33 -2.12
N LEU A 135 -9.12 12.45 -2.00
CA LEU A 135 -8.19 12.13 -3.08
C LEU A 135 -8.77 11.18 -4.13
N LYS A 136 -9.99 10.66 -3.91
CA LYS A 136 -10.69 9.69 -4.77
C LYS A 136 -9.81 8.50 -5.16
N MET A 137 -9.03 7.99 -4.20
CA MET A 137 -8.03 6.97 -4.50
C MET A 137 -8.65 5.56 -4.61
N PRO A 138 -8.47 4.87 -5.74
CA PRO A 138 -8.74 3.44 -5.84
C PRO A 138 -8.01 2.69 -4.73
N THR A 139 -8.73 1.88 -3.97
CA THR A 139 -8.19 1.23 -2.78
C THR A 139 -8.16 -0.28 -2.95
N LEU A 140 -6.96 -0.86 -2.84
CA LEU A 140 -6.74 -2.28 -2.67
C LEU A 140 -6.74 -2.59 -1.17
N VAL A 141 -7.58 -3.54 -0.74
CA VAL A 141 -7.64 -3.95 0.66
C VAL A 141 -6.78 -5.18 0.89
N VAL A 142 -5.97 -5.16 1.95
CA VAL A 142 -5.16 -6.29 2.41
C VAL A 142 -5.70 -6.80 3.74
N ALA A 143 -5.99 -8.10 3.81
CA ALA A 143 -6.52 -8.77 4.99
C ALA A 143 -5.71 -10.04 5.33
N LYS A 144 -5.79 -10.52 6.57
CA LYS A 144 -5.33 -11.87 6.95
C LYS A 144 -6.40 -12.90 6.56
N SER A 145 -6.08 -14.18 6.35
CA SER A 145 -7.11 -15.18 6.02
C SER A 145 -7.74 -15.92 7.21
N GLY A 146 -7.21 -15.74 8.42
CA GLY A 146 -7.62 -16.47 9.61
C GLY A 146 -8.88 -15.95 10.32
N LEU A 147 -9.09 -16.45 11.53
CA LEU A 147 -10.27 -16.14 12.35
C LEU A 147 -10.40 -14.63 12.62
N GLY A 148 -11.64 -14.13 12.57
CA GLY A 148 -11.98 -12.70 12.76
C GLY A 148 -11.87 -11.85 11.49
N THR A 149 -11.24 -12.36 10.42
CA THR A 149 -11.05 -11.61 9.18
C THR A 149 -12.34 -11.23 8.47
N ILE A 150 -13.40 -12.06 8.57
CA ILE A 150 -14.72 -11.75 8.00
C ILE A 150 -15.22 -10.40 8.53
N ASN A 151 -15.28 -10.24 9.85
CA ASN A 151 -15.76 -9.00 10.47
C ASN A 151 -14.91 -7.79 10.06
N HIS A 152 -13.59 -7.87 10.24
CA HIS A 152 -12.71 -6.74 9.93
C HIS A 152 -12.75 -6.36 8.45
N THR A 153 -12.82 -7.34 7.56
CA THR A 153 -12.88 -7.08 6.12
C THR A 153 -14.21 -6.47 5.73
N LEU A 154 -15.35 -7.00 6.19
CA LEU A 154 -16.66 -6.44 5.87
C LEU A 154 -16.84 -5.01 6.41
N LEU A 155 -16.39 -4.73 7.65
CA LEU A 155 -16.39 -3.36 8.21
C LEU A 155 -15.49 -2.41 7.40
N THR A 156 -14.33 -2.90 6.94
CA THR A 156 -13.41 -2.12 6.09
C THR A 156 -14.07 -1.77 4.75
N LEU A 157 -14.72 -2.75 4.11
CA LEU A 157 -15.44 -2.56 2.85
C LEU A 157 -16.63 -1.60 3.00
N GLU A 158 -17.39 -1.72 4.09
CA GLU A 158 -18.50 -0.83 4.41
C GLU A 158 -18.02 0.61 4.58
N ALA A 159 -16.93 0.83 5.34
CA ALA A 159 -16.36 2.17 5.54
C ALA A 159 -15.88 2.84 4.24
N LEU A 160 -15.32 2.07 3.31
CA LEU A 160 -14.91 2.56 1.98
C LEU A 160 -16.14 2.93 1.13
N ARG A 161 -17.14 2.04 1.07
CA ARG A 161 -18.35 2.25 0.27
C ARG A 161 -19.21 3.40 0.78
N HIS A 162 -19.32 3.54 2.11
CA HIS A 162 -20.02 4.66 2.73
C HIS A 162 -19.43 6.02 2.34
N ARG A 163 -18.16 6.05 1.91
CA ARG A 163 -17.44 7.24 1.44
C ARG A 163 -17.28 7.29 -0.08
N ASP A 164 -18.01 6.46 -0.81
CA ASP A 164 -17.91 6.33 -2.28
C ASP A 164 -16.48 6.07 -2.79
N ILE A 165 -15.62 5.44 -1.96
CA ILE A 165 -14.26 5.08 -2.35
C ILE A 165 -14.32 3.81 -3.19
N HIS A 166 -13.72 3.86 -4.38
CA HIS A 166 -13.64 2.69 -5.26
C HIS A 166 -12.76 1.60 -4.65
N VAL A 167 -13.39 0.49 -4.28
CA VAL A 167 -12.69 -0.73 -3.85
C VAL A 167 -12.22 -1.48 -5.09
N LEU A 168 -10.91 -1.44 -5.36
CA LEU A 168 -10.30 -2.12 -6.50
C LEU A 168 -10.41 -3.65 -6.36
N GLY A 169 -10.25 -4.14 -5.13
CA GLY A 169 -10.33 -5.55 -4.79
C GLY A 169 -9.66 -5.86 -3.45
N LEU A 170 -9.54 -7.14 -3.15
CA LEU A 170 -9.01 -7.67 -1.90
C LEU A 170 -7.87 -8.66 -2.17
N VAL A 171 -6.82 -8.59 -1.37
CA VAL A 171 -5.75 -9.61 -1.31
C VAL A 171 -5.64 -10.11 0.13
N PHE A 172 -5.64 -11.42 0.29
CA PHE A 172 -5.26 -12.02 1.57
C PHE A 172 -3.74 -12.16 1.63
N SER A 173 -3.13 -11.80 2.76
CA SER A 173 -1.70 -11.93 2.99
C SER A 173 -1.47 -12.46 4.40
N ASP A 174 -0.97 -13.69 4.49
CA ASP A 174 -0.76 -14.33 5.78
C ASP A 174 0.68 -14.20 6.22
N ALA A 175 0.86 -13.93 7.51
CA ALA A 175 2.17 -13.94 8.15
C ALA A 175 2.63 -15.37 8.49
N THR A 176 1.73 -16.36 8.53
CA THR A 176 2.03 -17.74 8.91
C THR A 176 1.33 -18.74 7.98
N SER A 177 1.95 -19.91 7.81
CA SER A 177 1.47 -20.99 6.94
C SER A 177 0.45 -21.93 7.57
N ASP A 178 0.16 -21.75 8.87
CA ASP A 178 -0.41 -22.83 9.69
C ASP A 178 -1.94 -22.71 9.89
N GLU A 179 -2.60 -21.83 9.12
CA GLU A 179 -4.04 -21.71 9.16
C GLU A 179 -4.74 -22.89 8.46
N ASP A 180 -5.82 -23.38 9.07
CA ASP A 180 -6.67 -24.43 8.52
C ASP A 180 -7.18 -24.02 7.13
N LEU A 181 -6.82 -24.81 6.11
CA LEU A 181 -7.15 -24.52 4.71
C LEU A 181 -8.65 -24.51 4.44
N MET A 182 -9.44 -25.31 5.17
CA MET A 182 -10.90 -25.30 5.06
C MET A 182 -11.45 -23.95 5.54
N LEU A 183 -11.02 -23.52 6.73
CA LEU A 183 -11.43 -22.25 7.33
C LEU A 183 -11.05 -21.08 6.44
N VAL A 184 -9.83 -21.08 5.92
CA VAL A 184 -9.37 -20.01 5.02
C VAL A 184 -10.20 -19.97 3.74
N ALA A 185 -10.43 -21.11 3.10
CA ALA A 185 -11.22 -21.14 1.87
C ALA A 185 -12.65 -20.62 2.09
N ASP A 186 -13.27 -20.99 3.22
CA ASP A 186 -14.61 -20.53 3.58
C ASP A 186 -14.63 -19.03 3.90
N ASN A 187 -13.67 -18.52 4.67
CA ASN A 187 -13.54 -17.09 4.96
C ASN A 187 -13.40 -16.26 3.67
N MET A 188 -12.52 -16.69 2.76
CA MET A 188 -12.30 -16.00 1.49
C MET A 188 -13.58 -15.97 0.65
N ARG A 189 -14.28 -17.10 0.57
CA ARG A 189 -15.55 -17.21 -0.17
C ARG A 189 -16.64 -16.33 0.44
N THR A 190 -16.83 -16.42 1.75
CA THR A 190 -17.83 -15.65 2.50
C THR A 190 -17.60 -14.15 2.32
N ILE A 191 -16.35 -13.69 2.41
CA ILE A 191 -15.98 -12.30 2.17
C ILE A 191 -16.24 -11.87 0.72
N ALA A 192 -15.92 -12.71 -0.26
CA ALA A 192 -16.18 -12.39 -1.66
C ALA A 192 -17.70 -12.21 -1.93
N GLU A 193 -18.51 -13.13 -1.41
CA GLU A 193 -19.96 -13.17 -1.62
C GLU A 193 -20.67 -12.05 -0.84
N MET A 194 -20.50 -11.99 0.49
CA MET A 194 -21.16 -10.98 1.35
C MET A 194 -20.57 -9.60 1.14
N GLY A 195 -19.25 -9.53 0.98
CA GLY A 195 -18.53 -8.29 0.74
C GLY A 195 -18.66 -7.80 -0.69
N GLN A 196 -19.26 -8.56 -1.62
CA GLN A 196 -19.43 -8.20 -3.03
C GLN A 196 -18.17 -7.57 -3.64
N VAL A 197 -17.03 -8.20 -3.38
CA VAL A 197 -15.70 -7.68 -3.73
C VAL A 197 -14.92 -8.73 -4.51
N GLN A 198 -14.14 -8.29 -5.48
CA GLN A 198 -13.22 -9.17 -6.16
C GLN A 198 -12.05 -9.52 -5.23
N VAL A 199 -11.91 -10.82 -4.93
CA VAL A 199 -10.72 -11.35 -4.25
C VAL A 199 -9.69 -11.74 -5.31
N PHE A 200 -8.55 -11.06 -5.34
CA PHE A 200 -7.49 -11.31 -6.30
C PHE A 200 -6.66 -12.56 -5.96
N GLY A 201 -6.63 -12.94 -4.68
CA GLY A 201 -5.99 -14.17 -4.23
C GLY A 201 -5.52 -14.09 -2.80
N ARG A 202 -4.76 -15.12 -2.41
CA ARG A 202 -4.13 -15.28 -1.11
C ARG A 202 -2.64 -15.48 -1.31
N LEU A 203 -1.84 -14.67 -0.63
CA LEU A 203 -0.39 -14.76 -0.60
C LEU A 203 0.03 -15.49 0.67
N ARG A 204 0.88 -16.50 0.49
CA ARG A 204 1.52 -17.19 1.60
C ARG A 204 2.83 -16.52 1.95
N HIS A 205 3.23 -16.60 3.21
CA HIS A 205 4.60 -16.25 3.56
C HIS A 205 5.56 -17.32 3.03
N TYR A 206 6.50 -16.91 2.17
CA TYR A 206 7.64 -17.70 1.78
C TYR A 206 8.94 -17.13 2.36
N PRO A 207 9.85 -17.96 2.90
CA PRO A 207 11.20 -17.51 3.25
C PRO A 207 12.00 -17.05 2.03
N ASP A 208 11.78 -17.71 0.88
CA ASP A 208 12.41 -17.36 -0.39
C ASP A 208 11.61 -16.27 -1.14
N PRO A 209 12.18 -15.07 -1.37
CA PRO A 209 11.54 -14.02 -2.16
C PRO A 209 11.23 -14.42 -3.60
N ALA A 210 11.98 -15.35 -4.21
CA ALA A 210 11.68 -15.81 -5.57
C ALA A 210 10.35 -16.58 -5.61
N GLN A 211 10.11 -17.43 -4.62
CA GLN A 211 8.85 -18.16 -4.50
C GLN A 211 7.66 -17.22 -4.26
N ALA A 212 7.82 -16.21 -3.39
CA ALA A 212 6.78 -15.19 -3.17
C ALA A 212 6.42 -14.43 -4.46
N ARG A 213 7.41 -14.08 -5.28
CA ARG A 213 7.18 -13.42 -6.57
C ARG A 213 6.42 -14.30 -7.56
N LEU A 214 6.75 -15.60 -7.61
CA LEU A 214 6.04 -16.55 -8.47
C LEU A 214 4.58 -16.71 -8.04
N ASP A 215 4.34 -16.88 -6.74
CA ASP A 215 2.98 -16.98 -6.16
C ASP A 215 2.17 -15.69 -6.38
N PHE A 216 2.84 -14.54 -6.41
CA PHE A 216 2.19 -13.26 -6.68
C PHE A 216 1.75 -13.05 -8.13
N VAL A 217 2.30 -13.79 -9.12
CA VAL A 217 2.03 -13.52 -10.56
C VAL A 217 0.53 -13.48 -10.90
N PRO A 218 -0.31 -14.46 -10.51
CA PRO A 218 -1.74 -14.43 -10.80
C PRO A 218 -2.45 -13.22 -10.15
N VAL A 219 -2.08 -12.89 -8.90
CA VAL A 219 -2.61 -11.75 -8.15
C VAL A 219 -2.22 -10.44 -8.84
N GLY A 220 -0.94 -10.28 -9.18
CA GLY A 220 -0.41 -9.12 -9.89
C GLY A 220 -1.05 -8.91 -11.26
N MET A 221 -1.30 -9.98 -12.02
CA MET A 221 -2.01 -9.91 -13.30
C MET A 221 -3.46 -9.46 -13.12
N ALA A 222 -4.16 -9.94 -12.08
CA ALA A 222 -5.53 -9.53 -11.79
C ALA A 222 -5.61 -8.05 -11.39
N ILE A 223 -4.69 -7.58 -10.54
CA ILE A 223 -4.57 -6.17 -10.15
C ILE A 223 -4.24 -5.31 -11.38
N ALA A 224 -3.28 -5.71 -12.21
CA ALA A 224 -2.91 -4.99 -13.43
C ALA A 224 -4.09 -4.85 -14.39
N LYS A 225 -4.90 -5.91 -14.55
CA LYS A 225 -6.13 -5.87 -15.34
C LYS A 225 -7.15 -4.90 -14.75
N ALA A 226 -7.38 -4.93 -13.44
CA ALA A 226 -8.29 -4.02 -12.75
C ALA A 226 -7.84 -2.55 -12.85
N LEU A 227 -6.53 -2.31 -12.95
CA LEU A 227 -5.94 -0.99 -13.18
C LEU A 227 -5.82 -0.59 -14.66
N GLU A 228 -6.35 -1.40 -15.57
CA GLU A 228 -6.26 -1.20 -17.02
C GLU A 228 -4.81 -0.99 -17.50
N VAL A 229 -3.87 -1.71 -16.91
CA VAL A 229 -2.45 -1.71 -17.28
C VAL A 229 -2.23 -2.65 -18.46
N SER A 230 -1.93 -2.08 -19.64
CA SER A 230 -1.50 -2.84 -20.83
C SER A 230 0.01 -3.07 -20.83
N ASP A 231 0.48 -4.16 -21.47
CA ASP A 231 1.92 -4.43 -21.64
C ASP A 231 2.58 -3.32 -22.49
N HIS A 232 3.33 -2.44 -21.83
CA HIS A 232 4.04 -1.32 -22.44
C HIS A 232 5.55 -1.62 -22.54
N ARG A 233 5.93 -2.62 -23.35
CA ARG A 233 7.34 -2.91 -23.62
C ARG A 233 8.06 -1.88 -24.52
N ALA A 234 7.48 -0.71 -24.81
CA ALA A 234 7.96 0.15 -25.90
C ALA A 234 8.25 1.62 -25.53
N ARG A 235 8.14 2.05 -24.27
CA ARG A 235 8.38 3.46 -23.93
C ARG A 235 9.17 3.55 -22.62
N HIS A 236 10.17 4.43 -22.60
CA HIS A 236 10.96 4.88 -21.44
C HIS A 236 12.43 4.41 -21.38
N LEU A 237 13.23 5.10 -22.21
CA LEU A 237 14.66 5.39 -21.99
C LEU A 237 14.86 6.86 -21.53
N LEU A 238 13.83 7.50 -20.96
CA LEU A 238 13.81 8.95 -20.71
C LEU A 238 13.18 9.33 -19.37
N CYS A 239 13.61 8.73 -18.26
CA CYS A 239 13.33 9.25 -16.91
C CYS A 239 14.52 9.00 -15.97
N TYR A 240 15.70 9.51 -16.33
CA TYR A 240 16.73 9.93 -15.36
C TYR A 240 17.34 11.21 -15.90
N ARG A 241 16.77 12.36 -15.51
CA ARG A 241 17.50 13.63 -15.54
C ARG A 241 17.55 14.15 -14.10
N PRO A 242 18.73 14.21 -13.47
CA PRO A 242 18.85 14.81 -12.15
C PRO A 242 18.49 16.29 -12.25
N PHE A 243 17.48 16.70 -11.49
CA PHE A 243 17.12 18.10 -11.30
C PHE A 243 18.26 18.78 -10.55
N ARG A 244 19.01 19.66 -11.21
CA ARG A 244 19.95 20.56 -10.53
C ARG A 244 19.18 21.72 -9.94
N ILE A 245 19.19 21.85 -8.61
CA ILE A 245 18.74 23.06 -7.92
C ILE A 245 19.83 24.12 -8.11
N PRO A 246 19.54 25.32 -8.63
CA PRO A 246 20.51 26.41 -8.65
C PRO A 246 20.61 27.00 -7.23
N TYR A 247 21.83 27.03 -6.70
CA TYR A 247 22.18 27.80 -5.51
C TYR A 247 22.09 29.30 -5.84
N VAL A 248 21.24 30.04 -5.13
CA VAL A 248 21.48 31.43 -4.70
C VAL A 248 20.87 31.59 -3.33
#